data_AF-A0AAJ2PBC2-F1
#
_entry.id   AF-A0AAJ2PBC2-F1
#
_cell.length_a   1.000
_cell.length_b   1.000
_cell.length_c   1.000
_cell.angle_alpha   90.00
_cell.angle_beta   90.00
_cell.angle_gamma   90.00
#
_symmetry.space_group_name_H-M   'P 1'
#
loop_
_entity.id
_entity.type
_entity.pdbx_description
1 polymer ?
#
loop_
_entity_poly.entity_id
_entity_poly.type
_entity_poly.pdbx_seq_one_letter_code
_entity_poly.pdbx_strand_id
1 'polypeptide(L)'
;MSKIIVILKVFPTENANINNIKEKIEILVKPEKIEIEDFVFGLKCLVVHKIIEDVGNILEELENKIKSIDGVSSVEVERITRSI
;
A
#
# COMPACT_ATOMS: atom_id res chain seq x y z
N MET A 1 7.35 -13.39 -18.18
CA MET A 1 7.25 -12.19 -17.33
C MET A 1 7.34 -12.64 -15.89
N SER A 2 8.18 -11.99 -15.10
CA SER A 2 8.40 -12.37 -13.70
C SER A 2 7.41 -11.62 -12.81
N LYS A 3 6.99 -12.25 -11.72
CA LYS A 3 6.18 -11.60 -10.70
C LYS A 3 7.09 -10.99 -9.64
N ILE A 4 6.76 -9.79 -9.18
CA ILE A 4 7.42 -9.13 -8.07
C ILE A 4 6.45 -8.92 -6.93
N ILE A 5 6.96 -9.09 -5.72
CA ILE A 5 6.29 -8.75 -4.48
C ILE A 5 6.69 -7.32 -4.15
N VAL A 6 5.68 -6.48 -3.97
CA VAL A 6 5.83 -5.08 -3.57
C VAL A 6 5.20 -4.92 -2.19
N ILE A 7 5.94 -4.30 -1.28
CA ILE A 7 5.50 -3.93 0.05
C ILE A 7 5.45 -2.41 0.11
N LEU A 8 4.26 -1.87 0.41
CA LEU A 8 3.98 -0.44 0.46
C LEU A 8 3.56 -0.07 1.88
N LYS A 9 4.13 1.00 2.44
CA LYS A 9 3.61 1.66 3.64
C LYS A 9 2.68 2.78 3.24
N VAL A 10 1.47 2.76 3.78
CA VAL A 10 0.44 3.78 3.55
C VAL A 10 0.19 4.51 4.85
N PHE A 11 0.43 5.82 4.83
CA PHE A 11 0.27 6.68 5.98
C PHE A 11 -1.07 7.41 5.90
N PRO A 12 -1.93 7.26 6.91
CA PRO A 12 -3.15 8.05 7.00
C PRO A 12 -2.84 9.51 7.34
N THR A 13 -3.74 10.43 6.98
CA THR A 13 -3.75 11.78 7.56
C THR A 13 -4.22 11.72 9.02
N GLU A 14 -3.87 12.73 9.83
CA GLU A 14 -4.08 12.74 11.30
C GLU A 14 -5.53 12.46 11.74
N ASN A 15 -6.52 12.83 10.92
CA ASN A 15 -7.94 12.64 11.21
C ASN A 15 -8.58 11.44 10.47
N ALA A 16 -7.81 10.68 9.70
CA ALA A 16 -8.35 9.62 8.88
C ALA A 16 -8.54 8.31 9.67
N ASN A 17 -9.66 7.63 9.41
CA ASN A 17 -9.90 6.30 9.95
C ASN A 17 -9.13 5.26 9.14
N ILE A 18 -8.13 4.65 9.77
CA ILE A 18 -7.26 3.65 9.14
C ILE A 18 -8.02 2.42 8.64
N ASN A 19 -9.12 2.03 9.29
CA ASN A 19 -9.93 0.90 8.85
C ASN A 19 -10.67 1.22 7.54
N ASN A 20 -11.15 2.46 7.38
CA ASN A 20 -11.80 2.87 6.14
C ASN A 20 -10.80 2.90 4.97
N ILE A 21 -9.56 3.35 5.22
CA ILE A 21 -8.50 3.31 4.21
C ILE A 21 -8.18 1.86 3.84
N LYS A 22 -8.05 0.98 4.85
CA LYS A 22 -7.82 -0.45 4.65
C LYS A 22 -8.88 -1.07 3.74
N GLU A 23 -10.17 -0.87 4.03
CA GLU A 23 -11.27 -1.39 3.20
C GLU A 23 -11.21 -0.87 1.76
N LYS A 24 -10.94 0.43 1.57
CA LYS A 24 -10.78 1.02 0.24
C LYS A 24 -9.60 0.40 -0.51
N ILE A 25 -8.47 0.15 0.15
CA ILE A 25 -7.32 -0.53 -0.46
C ILE A 25 -7.67 -1.97 -0.83
N GLU A 26 -8.37 -2.70 0.04
CA GLU A 26 -8.80 -4.08 -0.26
C GLU A 26 -9.65 -4.16 -1.53
N ILE A 27 -10.57 -3.21 -1.72
CA ILE A 27 -11.45 -3.15 -2.88
C ILE A 27 -10.70 -2.71 -4.15
N LEU A 28 -9.91 -1.62 -4.07
CA LEU A 28 -9.29 -1.00 -5.24
C LEU A 28 -8.04 -1.76 -5.73
N VAL A 29 -7.22 -2.23 -4.79
CA VAL A 29 -5.90 -2.82 -5.08
C VAL A 29 -5.96 -4.35 -5.05
N LYS A 30 -6.88 -4.93 -4.28
CA LYS A 30 -6.95 -6.38 -4.02
C LYS A 30 -5.58 -6.96 -3.61
N PRO A 31 -4.95 -6.43 -2.55
CA PRO A 31 -3.65 -6.91 -2.10
C PRO A 31 -3.75 -8.34 -1.55
N GLU A 32 -2.61 -9.02 -1.49
CA GLU A 32 -2.52 -10.36 -0.91
C GLU A 32 -2.60 -10.32 0.63
N LYS A 33 -2.12 -9.22 1.23
CA LYS A 33 -2.12 -9.01 2.67
C LYS A 33 -2.12 -7.50 2.98
N ILE A 34 -2.83 -7.13 4.05
CA ILE A 34 -2.69 -5.80 4.67
C ILE A 34 -2.48 -6.00 6.17
N GLU A 35 -1.46 -5.35 6.71
CA GLU A 35 -1.16 -5.32 8.13
C GLU A 35 -1.28 -3.89 8.66
N ILE A 36 -1.66 -3.75 9.92
CA ILE A 36 -1.62 -2.47 10.63
C ILE A 36 -0.38 -2.51 11.52
N GLU A 37 0.55 -1.60 11.30
CA GLU A 37 1.73 -1.45 12.13
C GLU A 37 1.64 -0.16 12.95
N ASP A 38 2.14 -0.22 14.19
CA ASP A 38 2.36 0.99 14.96
C ASP A 38 3.53 1.76 14.33
N PHE A 39 3.30 3.05 14.14
CA PHE A 39 4.24 4.03 13.64
C PHE A 39 4.55 5.05 14.73
N VAL A 40 5.55 5.89 14.48
CA VAL A 40 6.08 6.86 15.44
C VAL A 40 4.95 7.66 16.10
N PHE A 41 5.07 7.88 17.42
CA PHE A 41 4.09 8.63 18.24
C PHE A 41 2.68 8.01 18.32
N GLY A 42 2.56 6.68 18.21
CA GLY A 42 1.27 5.99 18.36
C GLY A 42 0.33 6.18 17.18
N LEU A 43 0.82 6.80 16.10
CA LEU A 43 0.18 6.75 14.79
C LEU A 43 0.24 5.32 14.27
N LYS A 44 -0.64 4.97 13.35
CA LYS A 44 -0.63 3.65 12.72
C LYS A 44 -0.47 3.83 11.23
N CYS A 45 0.24 2.90 10.59
CA CYS A 45 0.33 2.82 9.14
C CYS A 45 -0.17 1.46 8.65
N LEU A 46 -0.53 1.40 7.36
CA LEU A 46 -0.90 0.15 6.71
C LEU A 46 0.29 -0.35 5.91
N VAL A 47 0.64 -1.62 6.10
CA VAL A 47 1.61 -2.32 5.28
C VAL A 47 0.85 -3.19 4.28
N VAL A 48 0.99 -2.87 3.00
CA VAL A 48 0.24 -3.49 1.90
C VAL A 48 1.19 -4.37 1.10
N HIS A 49 0.89 -5.67 1.04
CA HIS A 49 1.63 -6.62 0.22
C HIS A 49 0.86 -6.89 -1.06
N LYS A 50 1.48 -6.60 -2.20
CA LYS A 50 0.89 -6.84 -3.51
C LYS A 50 1.87 -7.56 -4.42
N ILE A 51 1.37 -8.58 -5.12
CA ILE A 51 2.09 -9.20 -6.22
C ILE A 51 1.65 -8.52 -7.51
N ILE A 52 2.62 -8.00 -8.27
CA ILE A 52 2.41 -7.40 -9.60
C ILE A 52 3.34 -8.05 -10.62
N GLU A 53 3.04 -7.88 -11.90
CA GLU A 53 3.95 -8.26 -12.96
C GLU A 53 5.07 -7.22 -13.11
N ASP A 54 6.32 -7.67 -13.34
CA ASP A 54 7.49 -6.81 -13.58
C ASP A 54 7.43 -6.22 -15.00
N VAL A 55 6.40 -5.41 -15.27
CA VAL A 55 6.13 -4.84 -16.60
C VAL A 55 5.69 -3.38 -16.49
N GLY A 56 6.34 -2.51 -17.27
CA GLY A 56 5.94 -1.11 -17.44
C GLY A 56 5.83 -0.30 -16.14
N ASN A 57 4.79 0.54 -16.06
CA ASN A 57 4.55 1.49 -14.97
C ASN A 57 3.56 0.99 -13.91
N ILE A 58 3.34 -0.33 -13.79
CA ILE A 58 2.32 -0.88 -12.88
C ILE A 58 2.57 -0.48 -11.41
N LEU A 59 3.83 -0.36 -10.99
CA LEU A 59 4.17 0.10 -9.65
C LEU A 59 3.71 1.55 -9.40
N GLU A 60 4.00 2.44 -10.34
CA GLU A 60 3.62 3.85 -10.25
C GLU A 60 2.09 4.00 -10.28
N GLU A 61 1.40 3.22 -11.13
CA GLU A 61 -0.06 3.18 -11.13
C GLU A 61 -0.65 2.69 -9.81
N LEU A 62 -0.03 1.68 -9.19
CA LEU A 62 -0.43 1.14 -7.89
C LEU A 62 -0.27 2.20 -6.79
N GLU A 63 0.88 2.88 -6.76
CA GLU A 63 1.11 3.99 -5.83
C GLU A 63 0.09 5.11 -6.00
N ASN A 64 -0.14 5.55 -7.23
CA ASN A 64 -1.07 6.63 -7.53
C ASN A 64 -2.51 6.27 -7.18
N LYS A 65 -2.92 5.01 -7.43
CA LYS A 65 -4.22 4.48 -6.98
C LYS A 65 -4.38 4.60 -5.47
N ILE A 66 -3.38 4.17 -4.69
CA ILE A 66 -3.45 4.25 -3.23
C ILE A 66 -3.42 5.72 -2.76
N LYS A 67 -2.56 6.57 -3.34
CA LYS A 67 -2.47 8.01 -3.02
C LYS A 67 -3.78 8.75 -3.29
N SER A 68 -4.57 8.31 -4.27
CA SER A 68 -5.88 8.90 -4.57
C SER A 68 -6.99 8.58 -3.56
N ILE A 69 -6.73 7.68 -2.60
CA ILE A 69 -7.69 7.34 -1.56
C ILE A 69 -7.79 8.51 -0.57
N ASP A 70 -8.98 9.07 -0.43
CA ASP A 70 -9.25 10.10 0.59
C ASP A 70 -8.89 9.61 2.00
N GLY A 71 -8.06 10.40 2.68
CA GLY A 71 -7.47 10.08 3.97
C GLY A 71 -6.04 9.53 3.92
N VAL A 72 -5.47 9.27 2.74
CA VAL A 72 -4.05 8.91 2.59
C VAL A 72 -3.20 10.17 2.49
N SER A 73 -2.19 10.26 3.37
CA SER A 73 -1.21 11.36 3.36
C SER A 73 -0.05 11.07 2.41
N SER A 74 0.51 9.86 2.50
CA SER A 74 1.65 9.43 1.69
C SER A 74 1.67 7.91 1.54
N VAL A 75 2.35 7.47 0.48
CA VAL A 75 2.61 6.06 0.20
C VAL A 75 4.09 5.93 -0.09
N GLU A 76 4.74 4.99 0.58
CA GLU A 76 6.16 4.71 0.43
C GLU A 76 6.36 3.25 0.02
N VAL A 77 7.24 3.03 -0.95
CA VAL A 77 7.66 1.67 -1.34
C VAL A 77 8.73 1.22 -0.35
N GLU A 78 8.39 0.30 0.55
CA GLU A 78 9.34 -0.24 1.52
C GLU A 78 10.26 -1.28 0.88
N ARG A 79 9.69 -2.18 0.07
CA ARG A 79 10.43 -3.29 -0.51
C ARG A 79 9.86 -3.73 -1.84
N ILE A 80 10.75 -4.02 -2.77
CA ILE A 80 10.44 -4.76 -3.99
C ILE A 80 11.31 -6.01 -3.98
N THR A 81 10.70 -7.18 -4.19
CA THR A 81 11.40 -8.46 -4.24
C THR A 81 10.91 -9.27 -5.42
N ARG A 82 11.83 -9.82 -6.20
CA ARG A 82 11.50 -10.72 -7.31
C ARG A 82 11.13 -12.08 -6.73
N SER A 83 9.98 -12.62 -7.13
CA SER A 83 9.68 -14.02 -6.86
C SER A 83 10.66 -14.85 -7.68
N ILE A 84 11.46 -15.66 -7.00
CA ILE A 84 12.31 -16.70 -7.60
C ILE A 84 11.48 -17.74 -8.35
#